data_AF-A0A452QXZ0-F1
#
_entry.id   AF-A0A452QXZ0-F1
#
_cell.length_a   1.000
_cell.length_b   1.000
_cell.length_c   1.000
_cell.angle_alpha   90.00
_cell.angle_beta   90.00
_cell.angle_gamma   90.00
#
_symmetry.space_group_name_H-M   'P 1'
#
loop_
_entity.id
_entity.type
_entity.pdbx_description
1 polymer ?
#
loop_
_entity_poly.entity_id
_entity_poly.type
_entity_poly.pdbx_seq_one_letter_code
_entity_poly.pdbx_strand_id
1 'polypeptide(L)'
;MASEAEKTHALLQSCSTESLISSLGLGIFCLVADRLLQFSIIQQNDWLRALSDNAVHCVIGMWLWAIVIGVKKTTDFGEIVLAGFLASVIDVDHFFLAGSLSLKAALTLPRRPFLHCSTVIPVVVVTLKFTMHLFKLKDSWCFLPWMLFISWTSHHIRDGIRHGLWICPFGKTSPLPFWLYVVITSSLPHICSFVMYFTGTRQMMSSKHGIHIDV
;
A
#
# COMPACT_ATOMS: atom_id res chain seq x y z
N MET A 1 -12.73 19.69 19.51
CA MET A 1 -12.28 18.36 19.96
C MET A 1 -13.42 17.40 19.66
N ALA A 2 -13.18 16.32 18.90
CA ALA A 2 -14.21 15.33 18.60
C ALA A 2 -14.74 14.65 19.89
N SER A 3 -16.03 14.36 19.95
CA SER A 3 -16.67 13.74 21.13
C SER A 3 -16.21 12.29 21.30
N GLU A 4 -16.29 11.73 22.52
CA GLU A 4 -15.95 10.31 22.73
C GLU A 4 -16.81 9.35 21.91
N ALA A 5 -18.05 9.71 21.59
CA ALA A 5 -18.93 8.92 20.72
C ALA A 5 -18.45 8.93 19.26
N GLU A 6 -18.03 10.08 18.76
CA GLU A 6 -17.48 10.28 17.41
C GLU A 6 -16.15 9.52 17.22
N LYS A 7 -15.34 9.51 18.28
CA LYS A 7 -14.11 8.72 18.41
C LYS A 7 -14.38 7.21 18.35
N THR A 8 -15.40 6.76 19.08
CA THR A 8 -15.80 5.34 19.14
C THR A 8 -16.39 4.87 17.80
N HIS A 9 -17.22 5.70 17.15
CA HIS A 9 -17.81 5.39 15.86
C HIS A 9 -16.77 5.31 14.72
N ALA A 10 -15.78 6.23 14.70
CA ALA A 10 -14.69 6.20 13.72
C ALA A 10 -13.79 4.96 13.86
N LEU A 11 -13.57 4.49 15.10
CA LEU A 11 -12.85 3.24 15.39
C LEU A 11 -13.68 2.01 15.00
N LEU A 12 -14.97 1.99 15.32
CA LEU A 12 -15.88 0.91 14.91
C LEU A 12 -15.95 0.76 13.39
N GLN A 13 -15.90 1.87 12.65
CA GLN A 13 -15.90 1.84 11.20
C GLN A 13 -14.57 1.32 10.60
N SER A 14 -13.46 1.43 11.32
CA SER A 14 -12.16 0.84 10.91
C SER A 14 -12.10 -0.67 11.11
N CYS A 15 -13.02 -1.24 11.88
CA CYS A 15 -13.14 -2.66 12.18
C CYS A 15 -14.56 -3.16 11.89
N SER A 16 -15.22 -2.59 10.88
CA SER A 16 -16.55 -3.03 10.49
C SER A 16 -16.50 -4.47 9.97
N THR A 17 -17.60 -5.22 10.11
CA THR A 17 -17.70 -6.58 9.58
C THR A 17 -17.34 -6.65 8.10
N GLU A 18 -17.77 -5.66 7.30
CA GLU A 18 -17.43 -5.55 5.88
C GLU A 18 -15.93 -5.39 5.65
N SER A 19 -15.27 -4.52 6.42
CA SER A 19 -13.82 -4.31 6.32
C SER A 19 -13.04 -5.57 6.69
N LEU A 20 -13.49 -6.32 7.71
CA LEU A 20 -12.88 -7.58 8.13
C LEU A 20 -13.05 -8.69 7.08
N ILE A 21 -14.26 -8.82 6.50
CA ILE A 21 -14.53 -9.75 5.40
C ILE A 21 -13.66 -9.39 4.20
N SER A 22 -13.55 -8.10 3.85
CA SER A 22 -12.70 -7.65 2.76
C SER A 22 -11.21 -7.94 3.02
N SER A 23 -10.73 -7.76 4.24
CA SER A 23 -9.35 -8.09 4.62
C SER A 23 -9.04 -9.59 4.59
N LEU A 24 -10.02 -10.43 4.95
CA LEU A 24 -9.93 -11.87 4.75
C LEU A 24 -9.88 -12.22 3.26
N GLY A 25 -10.74 -11.60 2.45
CA GLY A 25 -10.72 -11.73 1.00
C GLY A 25 -9.39 -11.34 0.37
N LEU A 26 -8.79 -10.24 0.82
CA LEU A 26 -7.44 -9.82 0.42
C LEU A 26 -6.38 -10.87 0.79
N GLY A 27 -6.48 -11.47 1.97
CA GLY A 27 -5.60 -12.56 2.38
C GLY A 27 -5.72 -13.78 1.46
N ILE A 28 -6.93 -14.21 1.16
CA ILE A 28 -7.20 -15.31 0.22
C ILE A 28 -6.67 -14.95 -1.19
N PHE A 29 -6.88 -13.71 -1.63
CA PHE A 29 -6.34 -13.23 -2.91
C PHE A 29 -4.81 -13.37 -2.95
N CYS A 30 -4.10 -12.94 -1.90
CA CYS A 30 -2.65 -13.10 -1.81
C CYS A 30 -2.24 -14.59 -1.95
N LEU A 31 -2.92 -15.50 -1.24
CA LEU A 31 -2.67 -16.93 -1.33
C LEU A 31 -2.85 -17.46 -2.76
N VAL A 32 -3.96 -17.10 -3.42
CA VAL A 32 -4.30 -17.60 -4.75
C VAL A 32 -3.39 -16.99 -5.81
N ALA A 33 -3.23 -15.66 -5.82
CA ALA A 33 -2.43 -14.94 -6.80
C ALA A 33 -0.97 -15.42 -6.81
N ASP A 34 -0.34 -15.53 -5.64
CA ASP A 34 1.04 -15.96 -5.57
C ASP A 34 1.23 -17.43 -5.98
N ARG A 35 0.20 -18.29 -5.80
CA ARG A 35 0.19 -19.66 -6.32
C ARG A 35 0.04 -19.71 -7.83
N LEU A 36 -0.85 -18.89 -8.39
CA LEU A 36 -1.03 -18.80 -9.85
C LEU A 36 0.28 -18.33 -10.52
N LEU A 37 0.97 -17.36 -9.93
CA LEU A 37 2.25 -16.87 -10.45
C LEU A 37 3.33 -17.96 -10.53
N GLN A 38 3.24 -19.05 -9.76
CA GLN A 38 4.20 -20.16 -9.84
C GLN A 38 4.00 -21.08 -11.06
N PHE A 39 2.93 -20.91 -11.84
CA PHE A 39 2.73 -21.74 -13.02
C PHE A 39 3.84 -21.55 -14.05
N SER A 40 4.27 -22.65 -14.66
CA SER A 40 5.37 -22.69 -15.64
C SER A 40 5.12 -21.74 -16.82
N ILE A 41 3.87 -21.62 -17.27
CA ILE A 41 3.50 -20.72 -18.36
C ILE A 41 3.81 -19.26 -18.05
N ILE A 42 3.69 -18.86 -16.78
CA ILE A 42 4.03 -17.51 -16.31
C ILE A 42 5.55 -17.40 -16.12
N GLN A 43 6.18 -18.40 -15.48
CA GLN A 43 7.60 -18.35 -15.16
C GLN A 43 8.54 -18.45 -16.36
N GLN A 44 8.11 -19.06 -17.47
CA GLN A 44 8.92 -19.21 -18.69
C GLN A 44 9.00 -17.93 -19.55
N ASN A 45 8.11 -16.96 -19.33
CA ASN A 45 8.09 -15.71 -20.08
C ASN A 45 8.34 -14.53 -19.13
N ASP A 46 9.50 -13.90 -19.26
CA ASP A 46 9.93 -12.78 -18.40
C ASP A 46 8.92 -11.63 -18.38
N TRP A 47 8.33 -11.29 -19.53
CA TRP A 47 7.32 -10.22 -19.61
C TRP A 47 6.06 -10.61 -18.87
N LEU A 48 5.56 -11.83 -19.10
CA LEU A 48 4.36 -12.31 -18.44
C LEU A 48 4.57 -12.37 -16.93
N ARG A 49 5.72 -12.87 -16.48
CA ARG A 49 6.12 -12.89 -15.07
C ARG A 49 6.15 -11.49 -14.46
N ALA A 50 6.89 -10.56 -15.07
CA ALA A 50 7.04 -9.20 -14.54
C ALA A 50 5.72 -8.42 -14.53
N LEU A 51 4.94 -8.50 -15.60
CA LEU A 51 3.64 -7.82 -15.68
C LEU A 51 2.64 -8.41 -14.70
N SER A 52 2.61 -9.73 -14.55
CA SER A 52 1.67 -10.39 -13.63
C SER A 52 2.05 -10.13 -12.17
N ASP A 53 3.35 -10.12 -11.84
CA ASP A 53 3.85 -9.76 -10.51
C ASP A 53 3.48 -8.31 -10.15
N ASN A 54 3.73 -7.36 -11.07
CA ASN A 54 3.38 -5.95 -10.86
C ASN A 54 1.85 -5.73 -10.83
N ALA A 55 1.07 -6.50 -11.60
CA ALA A 55 -0.39 -6.46 -11.52
C ALA A 55 -0.91 -6.89 -10.14
N VAL A 56 -0.27 -7.87 -9.49
CA VAL A 56 -0.63 -8.25 -8.12
C VAL A 56 -0.33 -7.11 -7.14
N HIS A 57 0.82 -6.42 -7.29
CA HIS A 57 1.10 -5.22 -6.50
C HIS A 57 0.03 -4.13 -6.68
N CYS A 58 -0.39 -3.88 -7.92
CA CYS A 58 -1.47 -2.94 -8.24
C CYS A 58 -2.75 -3.29 -7.50
N VAL A 59 -3.22 -4.53 -7.66
CA VAL A 59 -4.49 -4.99 -7.07
C VAL A 59 -4.45 -4.94 -5.55
N ILE A 60 -3.33 -5.34 -4.92
CA ILE A 60 -3.17 -5.23 -3.46
C ILE A 60 -3.27 -3.77 -3.01
N GLY A 61 -2.58 -2.84 -3.69
CA GLY A 61 -2.64 -1.41 -3.38
C GLY A 61 -4.06 -0.84 -3.50
N MET A 62 -4.77 -1.18 -4.58
CA MET A 62 -6.18 -0.79 -4.79
C MET A 62 -7.06 -1.30 -3.65
N TRP A 63 -6.95 -2.59 -3.33
CA TRP A 63 -7.81 -3.25 -2.36
C TRP A 63 -7.57 -2.72 -0.93
N LEU A 64 -6.31 -2.52 -0.56
CA LEU A 64 -5.94 -1.93 0.73
C LEU A 64 -6.54 -0.54 0.91
N TRP A 65 -6.41 0.32 -0.10
CA TRP A 65 -6.98 1.67 -0.01
C TRP A 65 -8.50 1.66 0.02
N ALA A 66 -9.14 0.78 -0.76
CA ALA A 66 -10.59 0.59 -0.72
C ALA A 66 -11.10 0.22 0.68
N ILE A 67 -10.37 -0.62 1.42
CA ILE A 67 -10.68 -0.96 2.82
C ILE A 67 -10.50 0.25 3.74
N VAL A 68 -9.42 1.04 3.57
CA VAL A 68 -9.14 2.22 4.41
C VAL A 68 -10.23 3.28 4.29
N ILE A 69 -10.68 3.59 3.07
CA ILE A 69 -11.67 4.65 2.83
C ILE A 69 -13.11 4.17 3.01
N GLY A 70 -13.36 2.85 2.93
CA GLY A 70 -14.70 2.27 2.99
C GLY A 70 -15.57 2.78 1.85
N VAL A 71 -15.31 2.27 0.63
CA VAL A 71 -15.90 2.71 -0.64
C VAL A 71 -17.40 2.98 -0.56
N LYS A 72 -17.83 4.21 -0.86
CA LYS A 72 -19.24 4.62 -0.84
C LYS A 72 -19.67 5.38 -2.09
N LYS A 73 -18.73 6.05 -2.76
CA LYS A 73 -19.00 6.95 -3.89
C LYS A 73 -18.18 6.54 -5.10
N THR A 74 -18.67 6.88 -6.29
CA THR A 74 -17.93 6.66 -7.54
C THR A 74 -16.66 7.49 -7.63
N THR A 75 -16.60 8.66 -6.96
CA THR A 75 -15.41 9.50 -6.85
C THR A 75 -14.25 8.81 -6.14
N ASP A 76 -14.54 7.82 -5.29
CA ASP A 76 -13.55 7.05 -4.54
C ASP A 76 -12.71 6.15 -5.48
N PHE A 77 -13.26 5.81 -6.66
CA PHE A 77 -12.58 4.97 -7.64
C PHE A 77 -11.26 5.56 -8.13
N GLY A 78 -11.20 6.89 -8.29
CA GLY A 78 -9.96 7.57 -8.68
C GLY A 78 -8.85 7.41 -7.63
N GLU A 79 -9.22 7.46 -6.35
CA GLU A 79 -8.27 7.26 -5.24
C GLU A 79 -7.80 5.79 -5.19
N ILE A 80 -8.70 4.83 -5.40
CA ILE A 80 -8.38 3.39 -5.45
C ILE A 80 -7.39 3.09 -6.59
N VAL A 81 -7.67 3.58 -7.80
CA VAL A 81 -6.78 3.41 -8.96
C VAL A 81 -5.42 4.07 -8.70
N LEU A 82 -5.40 5.26 -8.09
CA LEU A 82 -4.15 5.93 -7.73
C LEU A 82 -3.34 5.11 -6.72
N ALA A 83 -3.99 4.50 -5.72
CA ALA A 83 -3.31 3.65 -4.74
C ALA A 83 -2.67 2.41 -5.41
N GLY A 84 -3.36 1.78 -6.37
CA GLY A 84 -2.80 0.70 -7.17
C GLY A 84 -1.62 1.15 -8.00
N PHE A 85 -1.76 2.27 -8.71
CA PHE A 85 -0.67 2.87 -9.48
C PHE A 85 0.56 3.15 -8.61
N LEU A 86 0.38 3.73 -7.42
CA LEU A 86 1.48 4.00 -6.49
C LEU A 86 2.15 2.72 -5.98
N ALA A 87 1.41 1.61 -5.86
CA ALA A 87 1.98 0.31 -5.49
C ALA A 87 2.80 -0.31 -6.63
N SER A 88 2.43 -0.03 -7.89
CA SER A 88 3.09 -0.59 -9.08
C SER A 88 4.25 0.25 -9.63
N VAL A 89 4.23 1.56 -9.42
CA VAL A 89 5.23 2.47 -10.01
C VAL A 89 6.63 2.27 -9.42
N ILE A 90 6.73 1.65 -8.25
CA ILE A 90 8.00 1.33 -7.59
C ILE A 90 8.90 0.50 -8.52
N ASP A 91 8.34 -0.49 -9.21
CA ASP A 91 9.09 -1.39 -10.12
C ASP A 91 9.75 -0.67 -11.30
N VAL A 92 9.34 0.55 -11.62
CA VAL A 92 9.97 1.36 -12.67
C VAL A 92 11.42 1.71 -12.30
N ASP A 93 11.76 1.71 -11.01
CA ASP A 93 13.13 1.94 -10.54
C ASP A 93 14.14 0.87 -11.00
N HIS A 94 13.67 -0.32 -11.37
CA HIS A 94 14.50 -1.33 -12.00
C HIS A 94 15.02 -0.86 -13.36
N PHE A 95 14.17 -0.24 -14.17
CA PHE A 95 14.57 0.29 -15.48
C PHE A 95 15.47 1.52 -15.33
N PHE A 96 15.21 2.38 -14.34
CA PHE A 96 16.08 3.50 -14.01
C PHE A 96 17.48 3.02 -13.58
N LEU A 97 17.57 2.02 -12.71
CA LEU A 97 18.86 1.47 -12.28
C LEU A 97 19.55 0.69 -13.41
N ALA A 98 18.79 0.05 -14.29
CA ALA A 98 19.33 -0.61 -15.49
C ALA A 98 19.88 0.37 -16.53
N GLY A 99 19.49 1.65 -16.46
CA GLY A 99 19.80 2.66 -17.47
C GLY A 99 19.22 2.32 -18.85
N SER A 100 18.19 1.48 -18.92
CA SER A 100 17.58 1.04 -20.19
C SER A 100 16.15 0.55 -20.00
N LEU A 101 15.37 0.51 -21.08
CA LEU A 101 14.03 -0.10 -21.11
C LEU A 101 14.05 -1.61 -21.39
N SER A 102 15.22 -2.24 -21.35
CA SER A 102 15.36 -3.68 -21.54
C SER A 102 14.88 -4.42 -20.30
N LEU A 103 13.81 -5.20 -20.43
CA LEU A 103 13.30 -6.02 -19.32
C LEU A 103 14.38 -6.97 -18.79
N LYS A 104 15.18 -7.58 -19.68
CA LYS A 104 16.27 -8.45 -19.28
C LYS A 104 17.31 -7.72 -18.41
N ALA A 105 17.61 -6.45 -18.72
CA ALA A 105 18.52 -5.65 -17.90
C ALA A 105 17.89 -5.28 -16.54
N ALA A 106 16.61 -4.90 -16.53
CA ALA A 106 15.84 -4.60 -15.32
C ALA A 106 15.72 -5.80 -14.35
N LEU A 107 15.72 -7.03 -14.88
CA LEU A 107 15.67 -8.27 -14.10
C LEU A 107 17.05 -8.80 -13.63
N THR A 108 18.16 -8.27 -14.16
CA THR A 108 19.52 -8.77 -13.89
C THR A 108 20.42 -7.72 -13.21
N LEU A 109 19.80 -6.87 -12.38
CA LEU A 109 20.49 -5.77 -11.72
C LEU A 109 21.54 -6.24 -10.71
N PRO A 110 22.71 -5.57 -10.63
CA PRO A 110 23.77 -5.95 -9.69
C PRO A 110 23.45 -5.58 -8.24
N ARG A 111 22.49 -4.68 -8.02
CA ARG A 111 22.07 -4.21 -6.70
C ARG A 111 20.58 -3.92 -6.69
N ARG A 112 19.98 -3.95 -5.49
CA ARG A 112 18.56 -3.62 -5.30
C ARG A 112 18.33 -2.13 -5.63
N PRO A 113 17.32 -1.79 -6.44
CA PRO A 113 16.92 -0.41 -6.71
C PRO A 113 16.57 0.40 -5.45
N PHE A 114 16.66 1.73 -5.55
CA PHE A 114 16.54 2.62 -4.40
C PHE A 114 15.13 2.71 -3.83
N LEU A 115 14.07 2.70 -4.65
CA LEU A 115 12.71 2.79 -4.13
C LEU A 115 12.34 1.54 -3.33
N HIS A 116 12.98 0.41 -3.62
CA HIS A 116 12.87 -0.82 -2.85
C HIS A 116 13.65 -0.82 -1.50
N CYS A 117 14.20 0.31 -1.08
CA CYS A 117 14.71 0.49 0.29
C CYS A 117 13.55 0.88 1.22
N SER A 118 13.17 0.00 2.15
CA SER A 118 12.03 0.22 3.06
C SER A 118 12.17 1.47 3.93
N THR A 119 13.39 1.95 4.20
CA THR A 119 13.63 3.23 4.90
C THR A 119 13.13 4.44 4.08
N VAL A 120 13.06 4.34 2.75
CA VAL A 120 12.58 5.43 1.89
C VAL A 120 11.11 5.72 2.14
N ILE A 121 10.30 4.71 2.50
CA ILE A 121 8.87 4.87 2.75
C ILE A 121 8.60 5.93 3.84
N PRO A 122 9.06 5.77 5.10
CA PRO A 122 8.80 6.78 6.13
C PRO A 122 9.44 8.13 5.79
N VAL A 123 10.60 8.17 5.13
CA VAL A 123 11.24 9.42 4.71
C VAL A 123 10.36 10.20 3.74
N VAL A 124 9.85 9.54 2.70
CA VAL A 124 8.96 10.18 1.70
C VAL A 124 7.64 10.60 2.34
N VAL A 125 7.03 9.75 3.16
CA VAL A 125 5.76 10.05 3.84
C VAL A 125 5.89 11.26 4.77
N VAL A 126 6.94 11.31 5.59
CA VAL A 126 7.19 12.44 6.51
C VAL A 126 7.54 13.71 5.73
N THR A 127 8.37 13.60 4.69
CA THR A 127 8.72 14.74 3.83
C THR A 127 7.47 15.31 3.14
N LEU A 128 6.59 14.45 2.63
CA LEU A 128 5.34 14.87 2.00
C LEU A 128 4.43 15.55 3.02
N LYS A 129 4.24 14.97 4.22
CA LYS A 129 3.47 15.62 5.29
C LYS A 129 4.02 16.99 5.68
N PHE A 130 5.35 17.08 5.84
CA PHE A 130 6.02 18.34 6.18
C PHE A 130 5.86 19.38 5.07
N THR A 131 6.04 18.98 3.81
CA THR A 131 5.83 19.82 2.63
C THR A 131 4.39 20.35 2.59
N MET A 132 3.41 19.48 2.76
CA MET A 132 2.00 19.88 2.79
C MET A 132 1.70 20.88 3.91
N HIS A 133 2.30 20.68 5.08
CA HIS A 133 2.18 21.60 6.20
C HIS A 133 2.82 22.96 5.90
N LEU A 134 4.05 22.98 5.37
CA LEU A 134 4.77 24.22 5.02
C LEU A 134 4.06 25.04 3.97
N PHE A 135 3.57 24.40 2.90
CA PHE A 135 2.90 25.07 1.80
C PHE A 135 1.40 25.32 2.04
N LYS A 136 0.89 24.98 3.24
CA LYS A 136 -0.54 25.08 3.59
C LYS A 136 -1.44 24.45 2.52
N LEU A 137 -0.99 23.34 1.94
CA LEU A 137 -1.77 22.64 0.92
C LEU A 137 -3.08 22.20 1.57
N LYS A 138 -4.20 22.53 0.92
CA LYS A 138 -5.56 22.27 1.44
C LYS A 138 -5.70 20.84 2.00
N ASP A 139 -6.50 20.71 3.05
CA ASP A 139 -6.89 19.45 3.69
C ASP A 139 -7.41 18.38 2.69
N SER A 140 -7.83 18.80 1.49
CA SER A 140 -8.26 17.92 0.40
C SER A 140 -7.26 16.83 0.02
N TRP A 141 -5.96 17.01 0.28
CA TRP A 141 -4.89 16.05 -0.04
C TRP A 141 -4.32 15.30 1.17
N CYS A 142 -4.89 15.48 2.37
CA CYS A 142 -4.37 14.90 3.63
C CYS A 142 -4.22 13.37 3.61
N PHE A 143 -4.93 12.70 2.70
CA PHE A 143 -4.91 11.26 2.51
C PHE A 143 -3.67 10.76 1.75
N LEU A 144 -3.03 11.61 0.92
CA LEU A 144 -1.97 11.20 0.00
C LEU A 144 -0.74 10.58 0.70
N PRO A 145 -0.22 11.12 1.82
CA PRO A 145 0.88 10.46 2.55
C PRO A 145 0.51 9.08 3.07
N TRP A 146 -0.75 8.87 3.46
CA TRP A 146 -1.24 7.59 3.96
C TRP A 146 -1.46 6.59 2.82
N MET A 147 -1.95 7.05 1.68
CA MET A 147 -2.06 6.26 0.46
C MET A 147 -0.68 5.80 -0.01
N LEU A 148 0.30 6.70 -0.07
CA LEU A 148 1.68 6.35 -0.43
C LEU A 148 2.26 5.35 0.58
N PHE A 149 2.08 5.61 1.88
CA PHE A 149 2.52 4.71 2.94
C PHE A 149 1.98 3.30 2.74
N ILE A 150 0.67 3.13 2.58
CA ILE A 150 0.06 1.80 2.48
C ILE A 150 0.45 1.09 1.17
N SER A 151 0.42 1.79 0.03
CA SER A 151 0.77 1.24 -1.28
C SER A 151 2.22 0.77 -1.35
N TRP A 152 3.16 1.59 -0.87
CA TRP A 152 4.58 1.24 -0.91
C TRP A 152 4.92 0.17 0.14
N THR A 153 4.32 0.26 1.32
CA THR A 153 4.53 -0.76 2.37
C THR A 153 4.03 -2.12 1.91
N SER A 154 2.84 -2.21 1.30
CA SER A 154 2.34 -3.47 0.77
C SER A 154 3.20 -4.05 -0.34
N HIS A 155 3.72 -3.19 -1.22
CA HIS A 155 4.69 -3.59 -2.22
C HIS A 155 5.90 -4.25 -1.55
N HIS A 156 6.55 -3.55 -0.61
CA HIS A 156 7.76 -4.05 0.06
C HIS A 156 7.52 -5.31 0.90
N ILE A 157 6.37 -5.45 1.55
CA ILE A 157 6.04 -6.66 2.34
C ILE A 157 5.94 -7.87 1.43
N ARG A 158 5.20 -7.77 0.32
CA ARG A 158 5.07 -8.87 -0.64
C ARG A 158 6.43 -9.24 -1.23
N ASP A 159 7.18 -8.23 -1.64
CA ASP A 159 8.49 -8.43 -2.25
C ASP A 159 9.54 -8.96 -1.26
N GLY A 160 9.32 -8.68 0.03
CA GLY A 160 10.07 -9.21 1.16
C GLY A 160 10.05 -10.73 1.28
N ILE A 161 9.09 -11.44 0.67
CA ILE A 161 9.06 -12.92 0.64
C ILE A 161 10.32 -13.48 -0.04
N ARG A 162 10.83 -12.79 -1.07
CA ARG A 162 12.00 -13.23 -1.85
C ARG A 162 13.31 -12.66 -1.30
N HIS A 163 13.30 -11.39 -0.92
CA HIS A 163 14.53 -10.62 -0.69
C HIS A 163 14.68 -10.04 0.73
N GLY A 164 13.66 -10.20 1.58
CA GLY A 164 13.58 -9.50 2.85
C GLY A 164 13.37 -7.98 2.68
N LEU A 165 13.23 -7.29 3.81
CA LEU A 165 13.11 -5.84 3.86
C LEU A 165 14.51 -5.22 3.92
N TRP A 166 14.73 -4.17 3.13
CA TRP A 166 16.00 -3.43 3.16
C TRP A 166 15.84 -2.17 4.02
N ILE A 167 16.40 -2.20 5.22
CA ILE A 167 16.33 -1.13 6.20
C ILE A 167 17.69 -0.44 6.27
N CYS A 168 17.91 0.59 5.47
CA CYS A 168 19.13 1.40 5.52
C CYS A 168 19.15 2.27 6.80
N PRO A 169 20.29 2.44 7.50
CA PRO A 169 21.62 1.83 7.26
C PRO A 169 21.81 0.45 7.92
N PHE A 170 20.78 -0.10 8.56
CA PHE A 170 20.85 -1.33 9.36
C PHE A 170 20.98 -2.64 8.55
N GLY A 171 20.83 -2.61 7.23
CA GLY A 171 21.02 -3.76 6.34
C GLY A 171 19.71 -4.39 5.85
N LYS A 172 19.74 -5.68 5.52
CA LYS A 172 18.57 -6.44 5.02
C LYS A 172 18.11 -7.46 6.05
N THR A 173 16.80 -7.62 6.20
CA THR A 173 16.23 -8.72 7.00
C THR A 173 16.35 -10.05 6.24
N SER A 174 16.11 -11.16 6.92
CA SER A 174 15.83 -12.43 6.23
C SER A 174 14.56 -12.31 5.37
N PRO A 175 14.39 -13.16 4.34
CA PRO A 175 13.14 -13.28 3.61
C PRO A 175 11.95 -13.51 4.56
N LEU A 176 10.84 -12.84 4.28
CA LEU A 176 9.65 -12.93 5.12
C LEU A 176 8.97 -14.29 4.93
N PRO A 177 8.60 -14.99 6.01
CA PRO A 177 7.73 -16.15 5.90
C PRO A 177 6.43 -15.79 5.18
N PHE A 178 5.95 -16.67 4.31
CA PHE A 178 4.77 -16.40 3.49
C PHE A 178 3.52 -16.06 4.33
N TRP A 179 3.30 -16.79 5.42
CA TRP A 179 2.19 -16.52 6.35
C TRP A 179 2.27 -15.10 6.96
N LEU A 180 3.49 -14.63 7.25
CA LEU A 180 3.72 -13.33 7.86
C LEU A 180 3.38 -12.22 6.87
N TYR A 181 3.76 -12.37 5.60
CA TYR A 181 3.33 -11.45 4.53
C TYR A 181 1.80 -11.34 4.46
N VAL A 182 1.08 -12.46 4.44
CA VAL A 182 -0.39 -12.47 4.32
C VAL A 182 -1.01 -11.79 5.53
N VAL A 183 -0.57 -12.12 6.74
CA VAL A 183 -1.08 -11.52 7.99
C VAL A 183 -0.81 -10.01 8.03
N ILE A 184 0.41 -9.57 7.70
CA ILE A 184 0.73 -8.14 7.68
C ILE A 184 -0.13 -7.44 6.62
N THR A 185 -0.22 -7.98 5.40
CA THR A 185 -0.98 -7.35 4.31
C THR A 185 -2.47 -7.24 4.66
N SER A 186 -3.10 -8.29 5.19
CA SER A 186 -4.51 -8.26 5.59
C SER A 186 -4.78 -7.35 6.80
N SER A 187 -3.82 -7.16 7.70
CA SER A 187 -4.00 -6.27 8.87
C SER A 187 -3.59 -4.82 8.62
N LEU A 188 -2.78 -4.55 7.59
CA LEU A 188 -2.26 -3.24 7.23
C LEU A 188 -3.32 -2.13 7.09
N PRO A 189 -4.48 -2.33 6.44
CA PRO A 189 -5.44 -1.23 6.26
C PRO A 189 -6.12 -0.83 7.57
N HIS A 190 -6.28 -1.77 8.51
CA HIS A 190 -6.81 -1.51 9.84
C HIS A 190 -5.79 -0.77 10.71
N ILE A 191 -4.52 -1.19 10.67
CA ILE A 191 -3.44 -0.48 11.37
C ILE A 191 -3.31 0.95 10.81
N CYS A 192 -3.29 1.11 9.48
CA CYS A 192 -3.25 2.42 8.84
C CYS A 192 -4.43 3.30 9.28
N SER A 193 -5.64 2.75 9.21
CA SER A 193 -6.87 3.40 9.68
C SER A 193 -6.81 3.86 11.13
N PHE A 194 -6.28 3.02 12.02
CA PHE A 194 -6.10 3.31 13.43
C PHE A 194 -5.10 4.46 13.64
N VAL A 195 -3.95 4.44 12.97
CA VAL A 195 -2.95 5.51 13.09
C VAL A 195 -3.45 6.83 12.46
N MET A 196 -4.17 6.77 11.35
CA MET A 196 -4.84 7.93 10.74
C MET A 196 -5.83 8.59 11.70
N TYR A 197 -6.47 7.80 12.55
CA TYR A 197 -7.35 8.30 13.60
C TYR A 197 -6.57 9.04 14.70
N PHE A 198 -5.49 8.48 15.24
CA PHE A 198 -4.66 9.17 16.25
C PHE A 198 -4.04 10.47 15.75
N THR A 199 -3.73 10.53 14.47
CA THR A 199 -3.15 11.73 13.82
C THR A 199 -4.20 12.73 13.35
N GLY A 200 -5.48 12.51 13.65
CA GLY A 200 -6.59 13.39 13.26
C GLY A 200 -6.95 13.38 11.77
N THR A 201 -6.18 12.67 10.92
CA THR A 201 -6.42 12.62 9.46
C THR A 201 -7.75 11.95 9.13
N ARG A 202 -8.18 10.96 9.93
CA ARG A 202 -9.45 10.25 9.70
C ARG A 202 -10.67 11.18 9.82
N GLN A 203 -10.65 12.14 10.75
CA GLN A 203 -11.72 13.11 10.92
C GLN A 203 -11.84 14.04 9.70
N MET A 204 -10.70 14.48 9.16
CA MET A 204 -10.66 15.27 7.92
C MET A 204 -11.17 14.49 6.70
N MET A 205 -10.83 13.19 6.60
CA MET A 205 -11.32 12.33 5.51
C MET A 205 -12.79 11.96 5.64
N SER A 206 -13.32 11.84 6.85
CA SER A 206 -14.73 11.55 7.17
C SER A 206 -15.68 12.58 6.55
N SER A 207 -15.33 13.86 6.67
CA SER A 207 -16.06 14.99 6.07
C SER A 207 -16.10 14.91 4.53
N LYS A 208 -14.99 14.54 3.89
CA LYS A 208 -14.88 14.41 2.42
C LYS A 208 -15.67 13.22 1.87
N HIS A 209 -15.57 12.06 2.53
CA HIS A 209 -16.21 10.82 2.07
C HIS A 209 -17.68 10.70 2.50
N GLY A 210 -18.22 11.73 3.18
CA GLY A 210 -19.64 11.77 3.56
C GLY A 210 -19.99 10.79 4.68
N ILE A 211 -19.06 10.56 5.62
CA ILE A 211 -19.47 10.03 6.92
C ILE A 211 -20.02 11.25 7.66
N HIS A 212 -21.33 11.48 7.48
CA HIS A 212 -22.12 12.25 8.42
C HIS A 212 -21.98 11.51 9.75
N ILE A 213 -21.23 12.08 10.69
CA ILE A 213 -21.46 11.80 12.09
C ILE A 213 -22.75 12.55 12.37
N ASP A 214 -23.88 11.89 12.18
CA ASP A 214 -25.13 12.40 12.71
C ASP A 214 -24.99 12.46 14.23
N VAL A 215 -25.16 13.68 14.73
CA VAL A 215 -25.10 14.09 16.13
C VAL A 215 -26.22 13.44 16.93
#